data_AF-A0A9X7FY42-F1
#
_entry.id   AF-A0A9X7FY42-F1
#
_cell.length_a   1.000
_cell.length_b   1.000
_cell.length_c   1.000
_cell.angle_alpha   90.00
_cell.angle_beta   90.00
_cell.angle_gamma   90.00
#
_symmetry.space_group_name_H-M   'P 1'
#
loop_
_entity.id
_entity.type
_entity.pdbx_description
1 polymer ?
#
loop_
_entity_poly.entity_id
_entity_poly.type
_entity_poly.pdbx_seq_one_letter_code
_entity_poly.pdbx_strand_id
1 'polypeptide(L)'
;MSKYSLTKRPAVEGFKVTIVADSNDADYITTINTYTKSEFEDGIIDELIDLQENHSGHYELEKFHYDHLQIPYGDMDICHTLSSIDVEYTDAEGNVWDVVF
;
A
#
# COMPACT_ATOMS: atom_id res chain seq x y z
N MET A 1 16.48 4.10 -34.89
CA MET A 1 15.14 4.44 -34.37
C MET A 1 14.98 3.77 -33.03
N SER A 2 14.52 4.51 -32.01
CA SER A 2 14.23 3.94 -30.69
C SER A 2 12.99 3.04 -30.76
N LYS A 3 12.99 1.91 -30.04
CA LYS A 3 11.86 0.96 -30.00
C LYS A 3 10.65 1.48 -29.22
N TYR A 4 10.75 2.66 -28.62
CA TYR A 4 9.71 3.28 -27.82
C TYR A 4 9.78 4.81 -27.93
N SER A 5 8.67 5.46 -27.62
CA SER A 5 8.57 6.90 -27.39
C SER A 5 8.05 7.14 -25.98
N LEU A 6 8.54 8.19 -25.35
CA LEU A 6 8.07 8.63 -24.04
C LEU A 6 7.07 9.77 -24.25
N THR A 7 5.97 9.74 -23.51
CA THR A 7 4.98 10.82 -23.52
C THR A 7 4.68 11.17 -22.07
N LYS A 8 4.82 12.46 -21.72
CA LYS A 8 4.51 12.94 -20.38
C LYS A 8 3.01 12.79 -20.14
N ARG A 9 2.62 12.16 -19.03
CA ARG A 9 1.25 12.14 -18.54
C ARG A 9 1.06 13.19 -17.46
N PRO A 10 -0.15 13.75 -17.30
CA PRO A 10 -0.45 14.57 -16.13
C PRO A 10 -0.26 13.73 -14.86
N ALA A 11 0.21 14.38 -13.80
CA ALA A 11 0.26 13.78 -12.48
C ALA A 11 -1.16 13.47 -12.01
N VAL A 12 -1.30 12.39 -11.23
CA VAL A 12 -2.55 12.04 -10.57
C VAL A 12 -2.32 12.33 -9.10
N GLU A 13 -3.04 13.33 -8.57
CA GLU A 13 -2.97 13.65 -7.16
C GLU A 13 -3.55 12.50 -6.34
N GLY A 14 -2.87 12.10 -5.27
CA GLY A 14 -3.34 11.03 -4.40
C GLY A 14 -2.23 10.31 -3.64
N PHE A 15 -2.65 9.40 -2.77
CA PHE A 15 -1.81 8.56 -1.93
C PHE A 15 -1.68 7.18 -2.56
N LYS A 16 -0.48 6.83 -3.03
CA LYS A 16 -0.15 5.47 -3.46
C LYS A 16 0.34 4.69 -2.26
N VAL A 17 -0.42 3.69 -1.85
CA VAL A 17 -0.09 2.78 -0.76
C VAL A 17 0.34 1.45 -1.34
N THR A 18 1.55 1.03 -0.99
CA THR A 18 2.13 -0.26 -1.37
C THR A 18 2.31 -1.10 -0.12
N ILE A 19 1.66 -2.26 -0.07
CA ILE A 19 1.80 -3.22 1.02
C ILE A 19 2.40 -4.49 0.46
N VAL A 20 3.48 -4.96 1.08
CA VAL A 20 4.12 -6.24 0.78
C VAL A 20 3.95 -7.15 1.97
N ALA A 21 3.46 -8.37 1.74
CA ALA A 21 3.29 -9.38 2.76
C ALA A 21 3.74 -10.76 2.28
N ASP A 22 4.13 -11.63 3.21
CA ASP A 22 4.59 -13.00 2.99
C ASP A 22 3.45 -13.99 3.23
N SER A 23 3.26 -14.93 2.30
CA SER A 23 2.30 -16.03 2.39
C SER A 23 2.78 -17.20 3.28
N ASN A 24 3.82 -16.99 4.11
CA ASN A 24 4.40 -17.93 5.10
C ASN A 24 5.24 -19.06 4.50
N ASP A 25 5.60 -18.93 3.24
CA ASP A 25 6.51 -19.83 2.51
C ASP A 25 7.60 -19.06 1.75
N ALA A 26 7.78 -17.78 2.10
CA ALA A 26 8.64 -16.81 1.43
C ALA A 26 8.16 -16.41 0.02
N ASP A 27 6.89 -16.66 -0.31
CA ASP A 27 6.23 -16.03 -1.44
C ASP A 27 5.62 -14.67 -1.01
N TYR A 28 6.18 -13.59 -1.58
CA TYR A 28 5.80 -12.22 -1.25
C TYR A 28 4.76 -11.70 -2.24
N ILE A 29 3.67 -11.15 -1.71
CA ILE A 29 2.56 -10.59 -2.48
C ILE A 29 2.48 -9.09 -2.22
N THR A 30 2.34 -8.33 -3.30
CA THR A 30 2.29 -6.88 -3.27
C THR A 30 0.90 -6.39 -3.69
N THR A 31 0.30 -5.54 -2.86
CA THR A 31 -0.89 -4.75 -3.23
C THR A 31 -0.48 -3.30 -3.40
N ILE A 32 -0.92 -2.68 -4.50
CA ILE A 32 -0.68 -1.26 -4.79
C ILE A 32 -2.02 -0.62 -5.07
N ASN A 33 -2.44 0.29 -4.20
CA ASN A 33 -3.68 1.05 -4.36
C ASN A 33 -3.40 2.55 -4.34
N THR A 34 -4.27 3.30 -4.99
CA THR A 34 -4.21 4.77 -4.98
C THR A 34 -5.50 5.30 -4.39
N TYR A 35 -5.37 6.17 -3.38
CA TYR A 35 -6.47 6.79 -2.67
C TYR A 35 -6.47 8.29 -2.89
N THR A 36 -7.66 8.87 -2.96
CA THR A 36 -7.80 10.32 -2.83
C THR A 36 -7.43 10.77 -1.43
N LYS A 37 -7.19 12.07 -1.24
CA LYS A 37 -6.92 12.63 0.08
C LYS A 37 -8.05 12.35 1.09
N SER A 38 -9.31 12.46 0.66
CA SER A 38 -10.46 12.18 1.54
C SER A 38 -10.44 10.73 1.99
N GLU A 39 -10.36 9.77 1.06
CA GLU A 39 -10.30 8.34 1.40
C GLU A 39 -9.12 8.02 2.31
N PHE A 40 -7.97 8.67 2.08
CA PHE A 40 -6.78 8.47 2.89
C PHE A 40 -6.98 8.94 4.34
N GLU A 41 -7.50 10.16 4.52
CA GLU A 41 -7.72 10.79 5.82
C GLU A 41 -8.96 10.24 6.56
N ASP A 42 -9.95 9.69 5.85
CA ASP A 42 -11.22 9.22 6.42
C ASP A 42 -11.11 7.81 7.06
N GLY A 43 -10.02 7.07 6.84
CA GLY A 43 -9.82 5.77 7.51
C GLY A 43 -8.60 4.96 7.08
N ILE A 44 -8.06 5.16 5.88
CA ILE A 44 -6.89 4.39 5.42
C ILE A 44 -5.66 4.66 6.30
N ILE A 45 -5.41 5.92 6.69
CA ILE A 45 -4.25 6.26 7.52
C ILE A 45 -4.29 5.57 8.88
N ASP A 46 -5.47 5.49 9.51
CA ASP A 46 -5.63 4.86 10.82
C ASP A 46 -5.40 3.34 10.72
N GLU A 47 -5.93 2.69 9.68
CA GLU A 47 -5.69 1.27 9.41
C GLU A 47 -4.21 0.98 9.10
N LEU A 48 -3.52 1.88 8.39
CA LEU A 48 -2.08 1.73 8.13
C LEU A 48 -1.23 1.85 9.38
N ILE A 49 -1.57 2.79 10.28
CA ILE A 49 -0.90 2.95 11.57
C ILE A 49 -1.12 1.70 12.42
N ASP A 50 -2.36 1.20 12.54
CA ASP A 50 -2.66 -0.03 13.29
C ASP A 50 -1.90 -1.24 12.72
N LEU A 51 -1.87 -1.36 11.40
CA LEU A 51 -1.15 -2.41 10.71
C LEU A 51 0.37 -2.37 11.01
N GLN A 52 0.98 -1.18 11.01
CA GLN A 52 2.39 -1.00 11.30
C GLN A 52 2.72 -1.25 12.78
N GLU A 53 1.90 -0.76 13.70
CA GLU A 53 2.17 -0.83 15.15
C GLU A 53 1.83 -2.19 15.75
N ASN A 54 0.73 -2.82 15.31
CA ASN A 54 0.17 -3.99 15.99
C ASN A 54 0.31 -5.29 15.18
N HIS A 55 0.49 -5.22 13.86
CA HIS A 55 0.53 -6.40 12.99
C HIS A 55 1.85 -6.60 12.24
N SER A 56 2.82 -5.68 12.37
CA SER A 56 4.15 -5.87 11.81
C SER A 56 4.94 -6.93 12.59
N GLY A 57 5.43 -7.97 11.89
CA GLY A 57 6.31 -8.99 12.48
C GLY A 57 5.65 -10.07 13.37
N HIS A 58 4.31 -10.08 13.50
CA HIS A 58 3.62 -11.00 14.40
C HIS A 58 2.96 -12.24 13.76
N TYR A 59 3.12 -12.49 12.44
CA TYR A 59 2.43 -13.58 11.72
C TYR A 59 0.89 -13.56 11.91
N GLU A 60 0.32 -12.37 12.11
CA GLU A 60 -1.09 -12.17 12.46
C GLU A 60 -1.78 -11.20 11.50
N LEU A 61 -1.25 -11.02 10.29
CA LEU A 61 -1.87 -10.18 9.28
C LEU A 61 -3.25 -10.74 8.86
N GLU A 62 -3.43 -12.06 8.89
CA GLU A 62 -4.72 -12.75 8.73
C GLU A 62 -5.78 -12.35 9.79
N LYS A 63 -5.35 -11.80 10.94
CA LYS A 63 -6.23 -11.35 12.02
C LYS A 63 -6.54 -9.86 11.97
N PHE A 64 -5.89 -9.12 11.08
CA PHE A 64 -6.10 -7.69 10.92
C PHE A 64 -7.52 -7.45 10.41
N HIS A 65 -8.26 -6.62 11.13
CA HIS A 65 -9.60 -6.21 10.71
C HIS A 65 -9.47 -4.93 9.88
N TYR A 66 -9.89 -4.99 8.62
CA TYR A 66 -9.83 -3.86 7.71
C TYR A 66 -11.20 -3.62 7.10
N ASP A 67 -11.61 -2.35 7.07
CA ASP A 67 -12.83 -1.89 6.42
C ASP A 67 -12.51 -1.13 5.12
N HIS A 68 -11.36 -0.46 5.08
CA HIS A 68 -10.98 0.44 3.99
C HIS A 68 -9.74 -0.04 3.22
N LEU A 69 -8.75 -0.58 3.92
CA LEU A 69 -7.46 -0.96 3.37
C LEU A 69 -7.52 -2.33 2.74
N GLN A 70 -7.03 -2.45 1.51
CA GLN A 70 -6.87 -3.75 0.88
C GLN A 70 -5.51 -4.35 1.25
N ILE A 71 -5.56 -5.49 1.95
CA ILE A 71 -4.38 -6.26 2.34
C ILE A 71 -4.03 -7.29 1.26
N PRO A 72 -2.73 -7.60 1.06
CA PRO A 72 -2.32 -8.68 0.18
C PRO A 72 -2.97 -10.03 0.55
N TYR A 73 -3.48 -10.71 -0.46
CA TYR A 73 -4.18 -11.98 -0.36
C TYR A 73 -3.49 -13.00 -1.28
N GLY A 74 -3.21 -14.19 -0.76
CA GLY A 74 -2.63 -15.31 -1.50
C GLY A 74 -3.67 -16.13 -2.24
N ASP A 75 -3.30 -17.36 -2.61
CA ASP A 75 -4.19 -18.22 -3.40
C ASP A 75 -5.45 -18.67 -2.63
N MET A 76 -5.42 -18.66 -1.29
CA MET A 76 -6.54 -19.13 -0.46
C MET A 76 -6.85 -18.25 0.75
N ASP A 77 -5.90 -17.48 1.27
CA ASP A 77 -6.07 -16.67 2.48
C ASP A 77 -5.28 -15.36 2.43
N ILE A 78 -5.57 -14.46 3.36
CA ILE A 78 -4.75 -13.26 3.62
C ILE A 78 -3.32 -13.71 3.91
N CYS A 79 -2.32 -12.96 3.43
CA CYS A 79 -0.93 -13.23 3.78
C CYS A 79 -0.73 -13.23 5.31
N HIS A 80 0.27 -13.96 5.81
CA HIS A 80 0.44 -14.15 7.24
C HIS A 80 1.27 -13.03 7.89
N THR A 81 2.30 -12.54 7.19
CA THR A 81 3.27 -11.60 7.77
C THR A 81 3.41 -10.36 6.91
N LEU A 82 3.21 -9.19 7.52
CA LEU A 82 3.55 -7.93 6.89
C LEU A 82 5.08 -7.80 6.74
N SER A 83 5.53 -7.55 5.51
CA SER A 83 6.95 -7.32 5.20
C SER A 83 7.28 -5.83 5.16
N SER A 84 6.45 -5.01 4.50
CA SER A 84 6.66 -3.57 4.40
C SER A 84 5.39 -2.83 4.02
N ILE A 85 5.30 -1.58 4.48
CA ILE A 85 4.34 -0.58 4.02
C ILE A 85 5.15 0.58 3.45
N ASP A 86 4.76 1.06 2.28
CA ASP A 86 5.30 2.25 1.64
C ASP A 86 4.14 3.14 1.18
N VAL A 87 4.21 4.43 1.51
CA VAL A 87 3.17 5.39 1.15
C VAL A 87 3.80 6.60 0.50
N GLU A 88 3.39 6.85 -0.74
CA GLU A 88 3.79 8.03 -1.51
C GLU A 88 2.57 8.94 -1.70
N TYR A 89 2.75 10.25 -1.54
CA TYR A 89 1.76 11.25 -1.98
C TYR A 89 2.25 11.93 -3.26
N THR A 90 1.36 12.13 -4.23
CA THR A 90 1.60 12.96 -5.42
C THR A 90 0.71 14.18 -5.38
N ASP A 91 1.24 15.41 -5.59
CA ASP A 91 0.44 16.64 -5.61
C ASP A 91 -0.04 16.99 -7.03
N ALA A 92 -0.82 18.07 -7.10
CA ALA A 92 -1.27 18.66 -8.35
C ALA A 92 -0.13 19.13 -9.29
N GLU A 93 1.07 19.41 -8.76
CA GLU A 93 2.24 19.81 -9.55
C GLU A 93 3.04 18.59 -10.07
N GLY A 94 2.75 17.40 -9.54
CA GLY A 94 3.42 16.14 -9.85
C GLY A 94 4.69 15.89 -9.06
N ASN A 95 4.89 16.61 -7.95
CA ASN A 95 5.91 16.27 -6.97
C ASN A 95 5.46 15.03 -6.18
N VAL A 96 6.42 14.23 -5.72
CA VAL A 96 6.17 13.01 -4.94
C VAL A 96 6.87 13.12 -3.58
N TRP A 97 6.19 12.77 -2.49
CA TRP A 97 6.77 12.69 -1.14
C TRP A 97 6.51 11.33 -0.52
N ASP A 98 7.49 10.89 0.25
CA ASP A 98 7.33 9.79 1.20
C ASP A 98 6.48 10.27 2.37
N VAL A 99 5.44 9.50 2.69
CA VAL A 99 4.56 9.74 3.83
C VAL A 99 5.01 8.80 4.96
N VAL A 100 5.34 9.39 6.11
CA VAL A 100 5.86 8.67 7.28
C VAL A 100 4.93 8.87 8.48
N PHE A 101 4.69 7.78 9.22
CA PHE A 101 3.91 7.74 10.45
C PHE A 101 4.49 6.69 11.40
#